data_AF-A0AAW7QAQ1-F1
#
_entry.id   AF-A0AAW7QAQ1-F1
#
_cell.length_a   1.000
_cell.length_b   1.000
_cell.length_c   1.000
_cell.angle_alpha   90.00
_cell.angle_beta   90.00
_cell.angle_gamma   90.00
#
_symmetry.space_group_name_H-M   'P 1'
#
loop_
_entity.id
_entity.type
_entity.pdbx_description
1 polymer ?
#
loop_
_entity_poly.entity_id
_entity_poly.type
_entity_poly.pdbx_seq_one_letter_code
_entity_poly.pdbx_strand_id
1 'polypeptide(L)' 'MNSKIKSEYFPIFEILISSNNSKKLSDILKIFHKIVEKKYIDKDIFNYFLKSEIFRKYVNKYLKLEQIDIINIDEYLVK' A
#
# COMPACT_ATOMS: atom_id res chain seq x y z
N MET A 1 -3.99 18.00 -7.31
CA MET A 1 -5.09 17.06 -6.97
C MET A 1 -5.37 17.14 -5.48
N ASN A 2 -6.64 17.28 -5.07
CA ASN A 2 -7.05 17.46 -3.66
C ASN A 2 -6.79 16.18 -2.84
N SER A 3 -6.36 16.31 -1.57
CA SER A 3 -6.13 15.18 -0.64
C SER A 3 -7.38 14.30 -0.45
N LYS A 4 -8.57 14.90 -0.52
CA LYS A 4 -9.86 14.19 -0.47
C LYS A 4 -10.03 13.21 -1.64
N ILE A 5 -9.67 13.63 -2.86
CA ILE A 5 -9.75 12.79 -4.06
C ILE A 5 -8.75 11.62 -3.96
N LYS A 6 -7.55 11.87 -3.42
CA LYS A 6 -6.55 10.79 -3.22
C LYS A 6 -7.04 9.71 -2.25
N SER A 7 -7.76 10.10 -1.19
CA SER A 7 -8.26 9.13 -0.20
C SER A 7 -9.37 8.20 -0.71
N GLU A 8 -10.07 8.57 -1.80
CA GLU A 8 -11.11 7.72 -2.41
C GLU A 8 -10.54 6.40 -2.97
N TYR A 9 -9.24 6.35 -3.24
CA TYR A 9 -8.55 5.16 -3.73
C TYR A 9 -8.09 4.20 -2.61
N PHE A 10 -8.17 4.63 -1.34
CA PHE A 10 -7.67 3.83 -0.21
C PHE A 10 -8.36 2.46 -0.04
N PRO A 11 -9.69 2.33 -0.26
CA PRO A 11 -10.35 1.03 -0.20
C PRO A 11 -9.79 -0.02 -1.17
N ILE A 12 -9.25 0.40 -2.33
CA ILE A 12 -8.61 -0.53 -3.27
C ILE A 12 -7.38 -1.18 -2.63
N PHE A 13 -6.57 -0.39 -1.93
CA PHE A 13 -5.41 -0.91 -1.21
C PHE A 13 -5.82 -1.79 -0.02
N GLU A 14 -6.90 -1.47 0.70
CA GLU A 14 -7.43 -2.33 1.76
C GLU A 14 -7.81 -3.71 1.24
N ILE A 15 -8.55 -3.75 0.12
CA ILE A 15 -8.97 -5.00 -0.53
C ILE A 15 -7.75 -5.81 -0.96
N LEU A 16 -6.74 -5.17 -1.56
CA LEU A 16 -5.54 -5.86 -1.99
C LEU A 16 -4.71 -6.42 -0.83
N ILE A 17 -4.59 -5.69 0.29
CA ILE A 17 -3.90 -6.18 1.50
C ILE A 17 -4.66 -7.36 2.08
N SER A 18 -5.97 -7.21 2.31
CA SER A 18 -6.81 -8.26 2.89
C SER A 18 -6.84 -9.53 2.04
N SER A 19 -6.90 -9.39 0.71
CA SER A 19 -6.91 -10.53 -0.23
C SER A 19 -5.54 -11.22 -0.35
N ASN A 20 -4.47 -10.58 0.12
CA ASN A 20 -3.10 -11.12 0.10
C ASN A 20 -2.53 -11.32 1.51
N ASN A 21 -3.40 -11.45 2.52
CA ASN A 21 -3.02 -11.56 3.93
C ASN A 21 -2.21 -12.82 4.29
N SER A 22 -2.00 -13.76 3.36
CA SER A 22 -1.09 -14.89 3.52
C SER A 22 0.36 -14.59 3.12
N LYS A 23 0.62 -13.45 2.47
CA LYS A 23 1.94 -13.04 1.98
C LYS A 23 2.66 -12.15 2.99
N LYS A 24 3.97 -11.96 2.80
CA LYS A 24 4.74 -10.93 3.50
C LYS A 24 4.38 -9.54 2.96
N LEU A 25 4.53 -8.50 3.79
CA LEU A 25 4.23 -7.13 3.40
C LEU A 25 5.08 -6.71 2.18
N SER A 26 6.35 -7.11 2.14
CA SER A 26 7.23 -6.83 0.99
C SER A 26 6.69 -7.38 -0.33
N ASP A 27 6.05 -8.56 -0.32
CA ASP A 27 5.44 -9.15 -1.51
C ASP A 27 4.15 -8.46 -1.93
N ILE A 28 3.35 -7.98 -0.96
CA ILE A 28 2.16 -7.16 -1.24
C ILE A 28 2.57 -5.83 -1.88
N LEU A 29 3.63 -5.19 -1.37
CA LEU A 29 4.14 -3.95 -1.97
C LEU A 29 4.64 -4.16 -3.40
N LYS A 30 5.28 -5.29 -3.72
CA LYS A 30 5.64 -5.63 -5.11
C LYS A 30 4.41 -5.69 -6.02
N ILE A 31 3.26 -6.15 -5.52
CA ILE A 31 2.00 -6.14 -6.27
C ILE A 31 1.55 -4.70 -6.49
N PHE A 32 1.61 -3.84 -5.48
CA PHE A 32 1.28 -2.42 -5.62
C PHE A 32 2.15 -1.72 -6.67
N HIS A 33 3.47 -1.95 -6.66
CA HIS A 33 4.37 -1.42 -7.68
C HIS A 33 3.94 -1.80 -9.10
N LYS A 34 3.52 -3.06 -9.33
CA LYS A 34 3.02 -3.50 -10.64
C LYS A 34 1.74 -2.79 -11.07
N ILE A 35 0.85 -2.45 -10.13
CA ILE A 35 -0.40 -1.73 -10.41
C ILE A 35 -0.09 -0.27 -10.80
N VAL A 36 0.88 0.34 -10.14
CA VAL A 36 1.39 1.69 -10.47
C VAL A 36 2.12 1.68 -11.82
N GLU A 37 2.97 0.70 -12.08
CA GLU A 37 3.69 0.52 -13.34
C GLU A 37 2.73 0.37 -14.53
N LYS A 38 1.65 -0.39 -14.35
CA LYS A 38 0.57 -0.53 -15.34
C LYS A 38 -0.38 0.67 -15.42
N LYS A 39 -0.11 1.74 -14.66
CA LYS A 39 -0.89 3.00 -14.61
C LYS A 39 -2.36 2.82 -14.21
N TYR A 40 -2.71 1.75 -13.50
CA TYR A 40 -4.05 1.61 -12.92
C TYR A 40 -4.25 2.54 -11.72
N ILE A 41 -3.17 2.86 -11.01
CA ILE A 41 -3.15 3.84 -9.93
C ILE A 41 -1.97 4.78 -10.16
N ASP A 42 -2.19 6.08 -9.98
CA ASP A 42 -1.14 7.08 -10.10
C ASP A 42 -0.12 6.98 -8.95
N LYS A 43 1.16 7.20 -9.26
CA LYS A 43 2.25 7.11 -8.28
C LYS A 43 2.08 8.08 -7.11
N ASP A 44 1.48 9.25 -7.32
CA ASP A 44 1.25 10.24 -6.26
C ASP A 44 0.12 9.82 -5.32
N ILE A 45 -0.81 8.97 -5.77
CA ILE A 45 -1.83 8.35 -4.93
C ILE A 45 -1.17 7.24 -4.11
N PHE A 46 -0.36 6.40 -4.76
CA PHE A 46 0.34 5.31 -4.09
C PHE A 46 1.30 5.81 -3.00
N ASN A 47 2.17 6.77 -3.33
CA ASN A 47 3.10 7.37 -2.38
C ASN A 47 2.36 8.08 -1.24
N TYR A 48 1.23 8.73 -1.52
CA TYR A 48 0.38 9.34 -0.50
C TYR A 48 -0.23 8.30 0.44
N PHE A 49 -0.68 7.17 -0.11
CA PHE A 49 -1.18 6.05 0.68
C PHE A 49 -0.09 5.46 1.59
N LEU A 50 1.12 5.18 1.08
CA LEU A 50 2.22 4.64 1.88
C LEU A 50 2.64 5.54 3.05
N LYS A 51 2.57 6.86 2.86
CA LYS A 51 2.87 7.85 3.91
C LYS A 51 1.71 8.09 4.87
N SER A 52 0.52 7.57 4.58
CA SER A 52 -0.66 7.78 5.40
C SER A 52 -0.66 6.88 6.63
N GLU A 53 -1.31 7.33 7.71
CA GLU A 53 -1.59 6.45 8.86
C GLU A 53 -2.51 5.29 8.50
N ILE A 54 -3.31 5.45 7.43
CA ILE A 54 -4.27 4.43 6.98
C ILE A 54 -3.54 3.18 6.48
N PHE A 55 -2.40 3.32 5.80
CA PHE A 55 -1.56 2.19 5.43
C PHE A 55 -1.17 1.36 6.65
N ARG A 56 -0.66 2.00 7.71
CA ARG A 56 -0.30 1.32 8.96
C ARG A 56 -1.50 0.62 9.59
N LYS A 57 -2.68 1.26 9.59
CA LYS A 57 -3.93 0.67 10.10
C LYS A 57 -4.31 -0.60 9.32
N TYR A 58 -4.23 -0.58 8.00
CA TYR A 58 -4.56 -1.75 7.18
C TYR A 58 -3.54 -2.88 7.35
N VAL A 59 -2.24 -2.57 7.34
CA VAL A 59 -1.18 -3.55 7.58
C VAL A 59 -1.40 -4.26 8.92
N ASN A 60 -1.58 -3.49 10.00
CA ASN A 60 -1.76 -4.06 11.34
C ASN A 60 -3.10 -4.79 11.51
N LYS A 61 -4.13 -4.43 10.73
CA LYS A 61 -5.45 -5.08 10.76
C LYS A 61 -5.43 -6.46 10.10
N TYR A 62 -4.66 -6.63 9.03
CA TYR A 62 -4.73 -7.83 8.18
C TYR A 62 -3.49 -8.72 8.24
N LEU A 63 -2.32 -8.20 8.61
CA LEU A 63 -1.07 -8.95 8.65
C LEU A 63 -0.64 -9.19 10.09
N LYS A 64 -0.04 -10.36 10.33
CA LYS A 64 0.65 -10.66 11.58
C LYS A 64 2.00 -9.96 11.62
N LEU A 65 2.54 -9.74 12.82
CA LEU A 65 3.87 -9.12 13.02
C LEU A 65 4.98 -9.85 12.26
N GLU A 66 4.94 -11.19 12.22
CA GLU A 66 5.89 -12.04 11.48
C GLU A 66 5.87 -11.84 9.95
N GLN A 67 4.78 -11.26 9.42
CA GLN A 67 4.63 -10.96 7.99
C GLN A 67 5.06 -9.52 7.64
N ILE A 68 5.24 -8.65 8.65
CA ILE A 68 5.69 -7.27 8.46
C ILE A 68 7.21 -7.27 8.44
N ASP A 69 7.77 -7.63 7.29
CA ASP A 69 9.20 -7.81 7.06
C ASP A 69 9.93 -6.55 6.57
N ILE A 70 9.28 -5.38 6.67
CA ILE A 70 9.80 -4.11 6.19
C ILE A 70 10.15 -3.21 7.36
N ILE A 71 11.41 -2.77 7.37
CA ILE A 71 11.97 -1.86 8.36
C ILE A 71 11.77 -0.40 7.92
N ASN A 72 11.98 -0.13 6.63
CA ASN A 72 11.91 1.21 6.06
C ASN A 72 10.94 1.25 4.87
N ILE A 73 9.80 1.95 5.03
CA ILE A 73 8.78 2.05 3.98
C ILE A 73 9.19 2.99 2.84
N ASP A 74 10.12 3.93 3.09
CA ASP A 74 10.53 4.92 2.10
C ASP A 74 11.26 4.30 0.91
N GLU A 75 11.83 3.10 1.08
CA GLU A 75 12.45 2.29 0.02
C GLU A 75 11.44 1.84 -1.06
N TYR A 76 10.14 1.86 -0.74
CA TYR A 76 9.05 1.46 -1.62
C TYR A 76 8.33 2.65 -2.28
N LEU A 77 8.80 3.88 -2.08
CA LEU A 77 8.25 5.04 -2.77
C LEU A 77 8.66 5.04 -4.25
N VAL A 78 7.70 5.33 -5.13
CA VAL A 78 7.92 5.40 -6.58
C VAL A 78 8.36 6.82 -6.97
N LYS A 79 9.47 6.93 -7.71
CA LYS A 79 10.00 8.22 -8.19
C LYS A 79 9.29 8.72 -9.46
#